data_AF-A0A420FW07-F1
#
_entry.id   AF-A0A420FW07-F1
#
_cell.length_a   1.000
_cell.length_b   1.000
_cell.length_c   1.000
_cell.angle_alpha   90.00
_cell.angle_beta   90.00
_cell.angle_gamma   90.00
#
_symmetry.space_group_name_H-M   'P 1'
#
loop_
_entity.id
_entity.type
_entity.pdbx_description
1 polymer ?
#
loop_
_entity_poly.entity_id
_entity_poly.type
_entity_poly.pdbx_seq_one_letter_code
_entity_poly.pdbx_strand_id
1 'polypeptide(L)'
;MKRLVRASAILFCLIIFGIYKGQASPKYLEIEWKNGSDAAKKIMTSEFYYDPLDAWSPFGNDIGSDTYYLYCDWKKEHPKEDIRKFIDGELVSSGYPGFNLYLDGKNPERLRRIVNTMHNEYIDLNAINNKVIALAFSQLFLEGKIEPEVKIWAEAAFSREAVYLDFWGDEKEEMKERKEREERMNQLLNDLRKA
;
A
#
# COMPACT_ATOMS: atom_id res chain seq x y z
N MET A 1 -17.56 15.23 -60.44
CA MET A 1 -17.76 15.67 -59.03
C MET A 1 -18.02 14.56 -58.00
N LYS A 2 -18.43 13.33 -58.35
CA LYS A 2 -18.70 12.27 -57.34
C LYS A 2 -17.47 11.44 -56.88
N ARG A 3 -16.31 11.54 -57.56
CA ARG A 3 -15.09 10.77 -57.20
C ARG A 3 -14.13 11.46 -56.22
N LEU A 4 -14.14 12.80 -56.14
CA LEU A 4 -13.26 13.54 -55.22
C LEU A 4 -13.72 13.54 -53.75
N VAL A 5 -15.02 13.35 -53.50
CA VAL A 5 -15.58 13.37 -52.13
C VAL A 5 -15.22 12.10 -51.34
N ARG A 6 -14.97 10.98 -52.02
CA ARG A 6 -14.62 9.70 -51.34
C ARG A 6 -13.17 9.61 -50.88
N ALA A 7 -12.24 10.30 -51.53
CA ALA A 7 -10.82 10.29 -51.11
C ALA A 7 -10.59 11.12 -49.84
N SER A 8 -11.37 12.20 -49.65
CA SER A 8 -11.23 13.08 -48.48
C SER A 8 -11.80 12.48 -47.19
N ALA A 9 -12.83 11.63 -47.29
CA ALA A 9 -13.41 10.95 -46.12
C ALA A 9 -12.49 9.85 -45.54
N ILE A 10 -11.72 9.16 -46.40
CA ILE A 10 -10.80 8.10 -45.95
C ILE A 10 -9.54 8.69 -45.31
N LEU A 11 -9.06 9.84 -45.80
CA LEU A 11 -7.91 10.53 -45.20
C LEU A 11 -8.26 11.14 -43.84
N PHE A 12 -9.51 11.57 -43.63
CA PHE A 12 -9.97 12.12 -42.34
C PHE A 12 -10.12 11.03 -41.26
N CYS A 13 -10.54 9.80 -41.62
CA CYS A 13 -10.59 8.68 -40.68
C CYS A 13 -9.20 8.24 -40.20
N LEU A 14 -8.17 8.27 -41.06
CA LEU A 14 -6.80 7.91 -40.65
C LEU A 14 -6.14 8.97 -39.75
N ILE A 15 -6.55 10.25 -39.88
CA ILE A 15 -6.08 11.32 -38.98
C ILE A 15 -6.76 11.19 -37.60
N ILE A 16 -8.05 10.80 -37.54
CA ILE A 16 -8.74 10.57 -36.27
C ILE A 16 -8.20 9.33 -35.54
N PHE A 17 -7.82 8.26 -36.26
CA PHE A 17 -7.16 7.10 -35.66
C PHE A 17 -5.66 7.31 -35.36
N GLY A 18 -4.99 8.26 -36.03
CA GLY A 18 -3.59 8.58 -35.80
C GLY A 18 -3.34 9.47 -34.57
N ILE A 19 -4.33 10.25 -34.13
CA ILE A 19 -4.20 11.21 -33.02
C ILE A 19 -4.51 10.58 -31.65
N TYR A 20 -5.16 9.41 -31.60
CA TYR A 20 -5.48 8.70 -30.35
C TYR A 20 -4.36 7.77 -29.82
N LYS A 21 -3.10 8.06 -30.15
CA LYS A 21 -1.93 7.44 -29.47
C LYS A 21 -1.24 8.40 -28.49
N GLY A 22 -2.00 9.32 -27.93
CA GLY A 22 -1.57 10.19 -26.83
C GLY A 22 -2.08 9.70 -25.48
N GLN A 23 -2.08 8.38 -25.20
CA GLN A 23 -2.20 7.96 -23.81
C GLN A 23 -0.83 8.26 -23.19
N ALA A 24 -0.74 9.38 -22.47
CA ALA A 24 0.45 9.70 -21.69
C ALA A 24 0.83 8.45 -20.90
N SER A 25 2.12 8.07 -20.93
CA SER A 25 2.59 6.98 -20.11
C SER A 25 2.12 7.22 -18.68
N PRO A 26 1.50 6.23 -18.01
CA PRO A 26 0.99 6.42 -16.66
C PRO A 26 2.13 6.96 -15.78
N LYS A 27 1.82 7.96 -14.95
CA LYS A 27 2.80 8.64 -14.09
C LYS A 27 3.52 7.65 -13.17
N TYR A 28 2.85 6.56 -12.84
CA TYR A 28 3.28 5.50 -11.93
C TYR A 28 3.14 4.14 -12.58
N LEU A 29 3.90 3.16 -12.08
CA LEU A 29 3.64 1.75 -12.41
C LEU A 29 2.29 1.35 -11.79
N GLU A 30 1.41 0.77 -12.59
CA GLU A 30 0.18 0.17 -12.07
C GLU A 30 0.53 -1.02 -11.18
N ILE A 31 -0.22 -1.18 -10.08
CA ILE A 31 -0.03 -2.26 -9.10
C ILE A 31 -0.56 -3.56 -9.70
N GLU A 32 0.23 -4.15 -10.58
CA GLU A 32 -0.03 -5.43 -11.23
C GLU A 32 1.21 -6.32 -11.14
N TRP A 33 1.01 -7.64 -11.01
CA TRP A 33 2.12 -8.60 -10.85
C TRP A 33 3.23 -8.43 -11.88
N LYS A 34 2.87 -8.20 -13.16
CA LYS A 34 3.84 -8.06 -14.26
C LYS A 34 4.73 -6.81 -14.13
N ASN A 35 4.29 -5.79 -13.40
CA ASN A 35 5.00 -4.52 -13.24
C ASN A 35 5.95 -4.52 -12.03
N GLY A 36 5.80 -5.48 -11.11
CA GLY A 36 6.68 -5.60 -9.95
C GLY A 36 8.11 -6.02 -10.30
N SER A 37 9.02 -5.75 -9.38
CA SER A 37 10.41 -6.22 -9.39
C SER A 37 10.50 -7.75 -9.44
N ASP A 38 11.65 -8.30 -9.82
CA ASP A 38 11.85 -9.75 -9.86
C ASP A 38 11.68 -10.42 -8.50
N ALA A 39 12.05 -9.73 -7.41
CA ALA A 39 11.84 -10.22 -6.05
C ALA A 39 10.35 -10.18 -5.68
N ALA A 40 9.65 -9.08 -5.98
CA ALA A 40 8.21 -8.97 -5.78
C ALA A 40 7.46 -10.07 -6.53
N LYS A 41 7.76 -10.31 -7.81
CA LYS A 41 7.14 -11.38 -8.60
C LYS A 41 7.28 -12.78 -7.99
N LYS A 42 8.37 -13.04 -7.27
CA LYS A 42 8.63 -14.31 -6.58
C LYS A 42 7.93 -14.42 -5.23
N ILE A 43 7.72 -13.30 -4.55
CA ILE A 43 7.18 -13.26 -3.19
C ILE A 43 5.67 -12.95 -3.21
N MET A 44 5.27 -11.89 -3.89
CA MET A 44 3.91 -11.39 -4.02
C MET A 44 3.16 -12.11 -5.15
N THR A 45 3.03 -13.44 -5.04
CA THR A 45 2.49 -14.30 -6.11
C THR A 45 0.97 -14.42 -6.11
N SER A 46 0.32 -14.11 -5.00
CA SER A 46 -1.13 -14.21 -4.88
C SER A 46 -1.84 -12.99 -5.46
N GLU A 47 -2.99 -13.20 -6.09
CA GLU A 47 -3.78 -12.13 -6.70
C GLU A 47 -4.23 -11.06 -5.70
N PHE A 48 -4.33 -11.40 -4.40
CA PHE A 48 -4.79 -10.45 -3.37
C PHE A 48 -3.91 -9.19 -3.31
N TYR A 49 -2.60 -9.29 -3.58
CA TYR A 49 -1.70 -8.13 -3.60
C TYR A 49 -2.09 -7.07 -4.63
N TYR A 50 -2.83 -7.47 -5.65
CA TYR A 50 -3.17 -6.65 -6.81
C TYR A 50 -4.67 -6.40 -6.92
N ASP A 51 -5.45 -6.85 -5.94
CA ASP A 51 -6.88 -6.57 -5.86
C ASP A 51 -7.08 -5.20 -5.19
N PRO A 52 -7.55 -4.17 -5.93
CA PRO A 52 -7.79 -2.84 -5.37
C PRO A 52 -9.01 -2.80 -4.44
N LEU A 53 -9.77 -3.90 -4.32
CA LEU A 53 -10.97 -4.00 -3.48
C LEU A 53 -10.77 -4.95 -2.29
N ASP A 54 -9.65 -5.67 -2.20
CA ASP A 54 -9.32 -6.46 -1.01
C ASP A 54 -8.75 -5.52 0.06
N ALA A 55 -9.58 -5.15 1.04
CA ALA A 55 -9.21 -4.23 2.11
C ALA A 55 -7.99 -4.69 2.94
N TRP A 56 -7.65 -5.98 2.89
CA TRP A 56 -6.50 -6.59 3.57
C TRP A 56 -5.25 -6.68 2.69
N SER A 57 -5.37 -6.35 1.41
CA SER A 57 -4.22 -6.10 0.54
C SER A 57 -3.46 -4.87 1.02
N PRO A 58 -2.10 -4.86 0.95
CA PRO A 58 -1.31 -3.68 1.29
C PRO A 58 -1.65 -2.46 0.42
N PHE A 59 -2.31 -2.65 -0.72
CA PHE A 59 -2.70 -1.59 -1.65
C PHE A 59 -4.20 -1.50 -1.92
N GLY A 60 -5.01 -2.39 -1.34
CA GLY A 60 -6.45 -2.49 -1.62
C GLY A 60 -7.34 -1.64 -0.73
N ASN A 61 -6.74 -0.79 0.11
CA ASN A 61 -7.45 0.25 0.86
C ASN A 61 -6.84 1.63 0.56
N ASP A 62 -7.62 2.69 0.80
CA ASP A 62 -7.24 4.07 0.48
C ASP A 62 -5.88 4.44 1.07
N ILE A 63 -5.63 4.11 2.34
CA ILE A 63 -4.37 4.43 3.02
C ILE A 63 -3.18 3.73 2.35
N GLY A 64 -3.32 2.45 2.02
CA GLY A 64 -2.26 1.68 1.38
C GLY A 64 -1.98 2.13 -0.05
N SER A 65 -3.05 2.36 -0.82
CA SER A 65 -2.99 2.89 -2.19
C SER A 65 -2.34 4.29 -2.21
N ASP A 66 -2.79 5.21 -1.37
CA ASP A 66 -2.22 6.55 -1.26
C ASP A 66 -0.74 6.49 -0.87
N THR A 67 -0.40 5.63 0.10
CA THR A 67 0.99 5.47 0.53
C THR A 67 1.89 5.00 -0.61
N TYR A 68 1.43 4.10 -1.48
CA TYR A 68 2.18 3.68 -2.67
C TYR A 68 2.48 4.86 -3.60
N TYR A 69 1.47 5.65 -3.96
CA TYR A 69 1.64 6.76 -4.89
C TYR A 69 2.45 7.91 -4.29
N LEU A 70 2.22 8.23 -3.01
CA LEU A 70 3.00 9.23 -2.27
C LEU A 70 4.46 8.79 -2.14
N TYR A 71 4.72 7.50 -1.89
CA TYR A 71 6.08 6.98 -1.89
C TYR A 71 6.75 7.07 -3.26
N CYS A 72 6.01 6.78 -4.34
CA CYS A 72 6.52 6.93 -5.71
C CYS A 72 6.97 8.37 -6.00
N ASP A 73 6.14 9.36 -5.64
CA ASP A 73 6.46 10.78 -5.81
C ASP A 73 7.65 11.19 -4.92
N TRP A 74 7.61 10.85 -3.64
CA TRP A 74 8.66 11.19 -2.69
C TRP A 74 10.00 10.58 -3.09
N LYS A 75 10.05 9.30 -3.49
CA LYS A 75 11.31 8.64 -3.87
C LYS A 75 11.93 9.24 -5.13
N LYS A 76 11.10 9.73 -6.06
CA LYS A 76 11.57 10.44 -7.26
C LYS A 76 12.20 11.78 -6.92
N GLU A 77 11.63 12.51 -5.96
CA GLU A 77 12.11 13.83 -5.53
C GLU A 77 13.30 13.73 -4.55
N HIS A 78 13.35 12.65 -3.76
CA HIS A 78 14.28 12.44 -2.66
C HIS A 78 15.01 11.08 -2.74
N PRO A 79 15.69 10.74 -3.85
CA PRO A 79 16.20 9.38 -4.10
C PRO A 79 17.26 8.88 -3.12
N LYS A 80 17.88 9.79 -2.36
CA LYS A 80 18.97 9.50 -1.42
C LYS A 80 18.64 9.91 0.02
N GLU A 81 17.44 10.40 0.26
CA GLU A 81 17.06 10.79 1.61
C GLU A 81 16.68 9.57 2.44
N ASP A 82 16.79 9.76 3.75
CA ASP A 82 16.37 8.79 4.73
C ASP A 82 14.86 8.57 4.64
N ILE A 83 14.44 7.31 4.47
CA ILE A 83 13.04 6.92 4.38
C ILE A 83 12.24 7.34 5.63
N ARG A 84 12.91 7.53 6.76
CA ARG A 84 12.31 8.07 7.97
C ARG A 84 11.63 9.41 7.74
N LYS A 85 12.21 10.27 6.89
CA LYS A 85 11.61 11.58 6.59
C LYS A 85 10.30 11.46 5.84
N PHE A 86 10.17 10.48 4.94
CA PHE A 86 8.91 10.19 4.26
C PHE A 86 7.85 9.80 5.29
N ILE A 87 8.10 8.73 6.05
CA ILE A 87 7.07 8.19 6.94
C ILE A 87 6.73 9.14 8.09
N ASP A 88 7.71 9.88 8.64
CA ASP A 88 7.43 10.88 9.67
C ASP A 88 6.60 12.04 9.11
N GLY A 89 6.89 12.49 7.87
CA GLY A 89 6.08 13.49 7.17
C GLY A 89 4.65 13.02 6.94
N GLU A 90 4.48 11.78 6.50
CA GLU A 90 3.18 11.16 6.30
C GLU A 90 2.38 11.03 7.61
N LEU A 91 3.03 10.61 8.70
CA LEU A 91 2.41 10.53 10.02
C LEU A 91 1.98 11.91 10.52
N VAL A 92 2.81 12.94 10.35
CA VAL A 92 2.46 14.33 10.71
C VAL A 92 1.25 14.79 9.90
N SER A 93 1.23 14.57 8.59
CA SER A 93 0.11 14.97 7.72
C SER A 93 -1.20 14.26 8.07
N SER A 94 -1.11 13.04 8.58
CA SER A 94 -2.25 12.21 8.99
C SER A 94 -2.71 12.48 10.44
N GLY A 95 -2.07 13.42 11.16
CA GLY A 95 -2.44 13.77 12.53
C GLY A 95 -1.81 12.88 13.61
N TYR A 96 -0.75 12.12 13.29
CA TYR A 96 -0.05 11.20 14.19
C TYR A 96 1.41 11.60 14.47
N PRO A 97 1.70 12.88 14.79
CA PRO A 97 3.08 13.33 14.94
C PRO A 97 3.80 12.55 16.05
N GLY A 98 4.99 12.03 15.74
CA GLY A 98 5.85 11.37 16.73
C GLY A 98 5.39 9.98 17.17
N PHE A 99 4.45 9.35 16.46
CA PHE A 99 4.09 7.96 16.75
C PHE A 99 5.32 7.06 16.69
N ASN A 100 5.53 6.25 17.73
CA ASN A 100 6.69 5.37 17.80
C ASN A 100 6.47 4.12 16.92
N LEU A 101 7.00 4.13 15.71
CA LEU A 101 6.94 3.00 14.76
C LEU A 101 7.50 1.68 15.31
N TYR A 102 8.39 1.74 16.31
CA TYR A 102 8.96 0.56 17.00
C TYR A 102 8.07 -0.02 18.10
N LEU A 103 6.97 0.65 18.47
CA LEU A 103 6.02 0.11 19.44
C LEU A 103 5.38 -1.16 18.86
N ASP A 104 5.62 -2.32 19.45
CA ASP A 104 5.01 -3.57 18.98
C ASP A 104 3.87 -4.03 19.89
N GLY A 105 3.23 -5.14 19.53
CA GLY A 105 2.15 -5.76 20.29
C GLY A 105 2.63 -6.67 21.43
N LYS A 106 3.95 -6.81 21.68
CA LYS A 106 4.45 -7.74 22.71
C LYS A 106 4.08 -7.30 24.14
N ASN A 107 3.74 -6.03 24.33
CA ASN A 107 3.18 -5.51 25.57
C ASN A 107 1.79 -4.90 25.30
N PRO A 108 0.73 -5.73 25.27
CA PRO A 108 -0.62 -5.29 24.93
C PRO A 108 -1.13 -4.16 25.83
N GLU A 109 -0.80 -4.20 27.13
CA GLU A 109 -1.18 -3.15 28.09
C GLU A 109 -0.53 -1.81 27.78
N ARG A 110 0.76 -1.81 27.40
CA ARG A 110 1.44 -0.59 26.98
C ARG A 110 0.86 -0.06 25.68
N LEU A 111 0.61 -0.93 24.71
CA LEU A 111 0.00 -0.54 23.44
C LEU A 111 -1.38 0.07 23.68
N ARG A 112 -2.25 -0.60 24.45
CA ARG A 112 -3.59 -0.11 24.82
C ARG A 112 -3.54 1.27 25.47
N ARG A 113 -2.62 1.51 26.42
CA ARG A 113 -2.48 2.84 27.02
C ARG A 113 -2.15 3.94 26.02
N ILE A 114 -1.36 3.64 24.99
CA ILE A 114 -1.01 4.61 23.94
C ILE A 114 -2.19 4.81 22.99
N VAL A 115 -2.81 3.71 22.56
CA VAL A 115 -3.96 3.73 21.65
C VAL A 115 -5.13 4.51 22.27
N ASN A 116 -5.40 4.34 23.57
CA ASN A 116 -6.45 5.08 24.29
C ASN A 116 -6.22 6.60 24.37
N THR A 117 -5.07 7.11 23.91
CA THR A 117 -4.83 8.56 23.77
C THR A 117 -5.07 9.09 22.35
N MET A 118 -5.34 8.20 21.39
CA MET A 118 -5.66 8.54 20.00
C MET A 118 -7.07 9.12 19.90
N HIS A 119 -7.35 9.82 18.79
CA HIS A 119 -8.67 10.42 18.59
C HIS A 119 -9.73 9.35 18.33
N ASN A 120 -9.38 8.39 17.48
CA ASN A 120 -10.15 7.18 17.25
C ASN A 120 -9.22 5.98 17.37
N GLU A 121 -9.31 5.30 18.52
CA GLU A 121 -8.45 4.17 18.91
C GLU A 121 -8.31 3.10 17.81
N TYR A 122 -9.41 2.81 17.12
CA TYR A 122 -9.44 1.86 16.02
C TYR A 122 -8.83 2.49 14.75
N ILE A 123 -9.47 3.54 14.23
CA ILE A 123 -9.13 4.10 12.92
C ILE A 123 -7.67 4.56 12.86
N ASP A 124 -7.18 5.21 13.92
CA ASP A 124 -5.88 5.85 13.94
C ASP A 124 -4.75 4.80 13.92
N LEU A 125 -4.83 3.78 14.78
CA LEU A 125 -3.82 2.71 14.81
C LEU A 125 -3.84 1.88 13.53
N ASN A 126 -5.02 1.56 13.00
CA ASN A 126 -5.17 0.84 11.72
C ASN A 126 -4.57 1.64 10.56
N ALA A 127 -4.81 2.95 10.50
CA ALA A 127 -4.23 3.81 9.47
C ALA A 127 -2.69 3.83 9.53
N ILE A 128 -2.12 3.93 10.73
CA ILE A 128 -0.67 3.86 10.93
C ILE A 128 -0.12 2.51 10.46
N ASN A 129 -0.74 1.40 10.84
CA ASN A 129 -0.29 0.06 10.46
C ASN A 129 -0.37 -0.15 8.95
N ASN A 130 -1.50 0.19 8.32
CA ASN A 130 -1.68 0.08 6.88
C ASN A 130 -0.63 0.88 6.11
N LYS A 131 -0.35 2.11 6.53
CA LYS A 131 0.67 2.96 5.92
C LYS A 131 2.06 2.34 5.99
N VAL A 132 2.46 1.82 7.15
CA VAL A 132 3.79 1.20 7.33
C VAL A 132 3.92 -0.11 6.53
N ILE A 133 2.88 -0.94 6.54
CA ILE A 133 2.84 -2.19 5.78
C ILE A 133 2.88 -1.89 4.27
N ALA A 134 2.05 -0.97 3.80
CA ALA A 134 2.02 -0.54 2.41
C ALA A 134 3.36 0.03 1.95
N LEU A 135 4.05 0.81 2.79
CA LEU A 135 5.40 1.29 2.49
C LEU A 135 6.38 0.14 2.27
N ALA A 136 6.40 -0.86 3.16
CA ALA A 136 7.28 -2.02 3.02
C ALA A 136 7.03 -2.79 1.71
N PHE A 137 5.76 -3.04 1.38
CA PHE A 137 5.40 -3.71 0.12
C PHE A 137 5.60 -2.83 -1.11
N SER A 138 5.49 -1.50 -0.99
CA SER A 138 5.84 -0.57 -2.07
C SER A 138 7.33 -0.65 -2.42
N GLN A 139 8.20 -0.68 -1.41
CA GLN A 139 9.65 -0.87 -1.62
C GLN A 139 9.95 -2.22 -2.26
N LEU A 140 9.32 -3.30 -1.79
CA LEU A 140 9.46 -4.62 -2.41
C LEU A 140 9.00 -4.60 -3.88
N PHE A 141 7.81 -4.06 -4.14
CA PHE A 141 7.22 -4.00 -5.47
C PHE A 141 8.07 -3.20 -6.45
N LEU A 142 8.49 -1.99 -6.07
CA LEU A 142 9.22 -1.07 -6.94
C LEU A 142 10.71 -1.39 -7.04
N GLU A 143 11.35 -1.77 -5.92
CA GLU A 143 12.80 -1.83 -5.80
C GLU A 143 13.34 -3.25 -5.62
N GLY A 144 12.47 -4.21 -5.30
CA GLY A 144 12.85 -5.60 -5.05
C GLY A 144 13.60 -5.85 -3.75
N LYS A 145 13.61 -4.85 -2.87
CA LYS A 145 14.22 -4.89 -1.54
C LYS A 145 13.43 -3.99 -0.60
N ILE A 146 13.48 -4.32 0.68
CA ILE A 146 12.89 -3.49 1.74
C ILE A 146 14.04 -2.95 2.57
N GLU A 147 14.02 -1.65 2.88
CA GLU A 147 15.01 -1.08 3.79
C GLU A 147 14.92 -1.77 5.17
N PRO A 148 16.05 -2.14 5.80
CA PRO A 148 16.00 -2.92 7.06
C PRO A 148 15.15 -2.27 8.15
N GLU A 149 15.18 -0.94 8.27
CA GLU A 149 14.40 -0.21 9.26
C GLU A 149 12.89 -0.29 8.96
N VAL A 150 12.49 -0.15 7.70
CA VAL A 150 11.09 -0.29 7.25
C VAL A 150 10.58 -1.71 7.52
N LYS A 151 11.42 -2.73 7.32
CA LYS A 151 11.08 -4.12 7.64
C LYS A 151 10.79 -4.28 9.14
N ILE A 152 11.61 -3.68 10.02
CA ILE A 152 11.37 -3.69 11.48
C ILE A 152 10.05 -2.99 11.81
N TRP A 153 9.76 -1.84 11.22
CA TRP A 153 8.50 -1.13 11.46
C TRP A 153 7.28 -1.92 10.99
N ALA A 154 7.38 -2.59 9.84
CA ALA A 154 6.32 -3.45 9.32
C ALA A 154 6.09 -4.67 10.22
N GLU A 155 7.16 -5.31 10.72
CA GLU A 155 7.02 -6.39 11.71
C GLU A 155 6.38 -5.90 13.01
N ALA A 156 6.73 -4.69 13.47
CA ALA A 156 6.06 -4.07 14.61
C ALA A 156 4.57 -3.79 14.32
N ALA A 157 4.24 -3.34 13.10
CA ALA A 157 2.85 -3.15 12.64
C ALA A 157 2.07 -4.46 12.66
N PHE A 158 2.58 -5.54 12.06
CA PHE A 158 1.96 -6.86 12.13
C PHE A 158 1.81 -7.36 13.57
N SER A 159 2.79 -7.08 14.44
CA SER A 159 2.68 -7.41 15.85
C SER A 159 1.58 -6.62 16.57
N ARG A 160 1.37 -5.34 16.22
CA ARG A 160 0.26 -4.54 16.75
C ARG A 160 -1.08 -5.08 16.23
N GLU A 161 -1.18 -5.37 14.94
CA GLU A 161 -2.35 -5.99 14.30
C GLU A 161 -2.79 -7.29 14.98
N ALA A 162 -1.85 -8.14 15.37
CA ALA A 162 -2.14 -9.42 16.02
C ALA A 162 -2.86 -9.27 17.37
N VAL A 163 -2.59 -8.19 18.12
CA VAL A 163 -3.23 -7.92 19.42
C VAL A 163 -4.37 -6.91 19.32
N TYR A 164 -4.39 -6.14 18.23
CA TYR A 164 -5.43 -5.15 17.93
C TYR A 164 -6.81 -5.80 17.82
N LEU A 165 -6.87 -7.01 17.25
CA LEU A 165 -8.08 -7.83 17.16
C LEU A 165 -8.63 -8.28 18.53
N ASP A 166 -7.80 -8.32 19.57
CA ASP A 166 -8.22 -8.68 20.93
C ASP A 166 -8.82 -7.51 21.71
N PHE A 167 -8.60 -6.28 21.25
CA PHE A 167 -9.05 -5.08 21.95
C PHE A 167 -10.46 -4.64 21.56
N TRP A 168 -10.84 -4.87 20.31
CA TRP A 168 -12.00 -4.22 19.70
C TRP A 168 -12.91 -5.16 18.90
N GLY A 169 -12.76 -6.48 19.07
CA GLY A 169 -13.68 -7.45 18.47
C GLY A 169 -14.78 -7.86 19.46
N ASP A 170 -16.03 -7.53 19.16
CA ASP A 170 -17.21 -8.07 19.85
C ASP A 170 -18.28 -8.53 18.83
N GLU A 171 -18.81 -9.73 19.08
CA GLU A 171 -19.86 -10.45 18.34
C GLU A 171 -19.45 -11.37 17.16
N LYS A 172 -20.32 -12.35 16.91
CA LYS A 172 -20.08 -13.56 16.10
C LYS A 172 -19.93 -13.29 14.61
N GLU A 173 -20.47 -12.20 14.07
CA GLU A 173 -20.31 -11.81 12.66
C GLU A 173 -18.89 -11.30 12.38
N GLU A 174 -18.24 -10.68 13.37
CA GLU A 174 -16.84 -10.24 13.28
C GLU A 174 -15.85 -11.40 13.26
N MET A 175 -16.27 -12.61 13.63
CA MET A 175 -15.37 -13.77 13.70
C MET A 175 -14.86 -14.20 12.32
N LYS A 176 -15.66 -14.02 11.27
CA LYS A 176 -15.25 -14.36 9.89
C LYS A 176 -14.26 -13.33 9.35
N GLU A 177 -14.61 -12.05 9.43
CA GLU A 177 -13.72 -10.95 8.98
C GLU A 177 -12.41 -10.93 9.77
N ARG A 178 -12.48 -11.19 11.07
CA ARG A 178 -11.31 -11.34 11.94
C ARG A 178 -10.41 -12.48 11.48
N LYS A 179 -10.97 -13.64 11.16
CA LYS A 179 -10.21 -14.79 10.68
C LYS A 179 -9.58 -14.51 9.32
N GLU A 180 -10.32 -13.89 8.40
CA GLU A 180 -9.79 -13.46 7.10
C GLU A 180 -8.64 -12.45 7.27
N ARG A 181 -8.80 -11.46 8.15
CA ARG A 181 -7.74 -10.49 8.47
C ARG A 181 -6.52 -11.19 9.06
N GLU A 182 -6.69 -12.09 10.00
CA GLU A 182 -5.59 -12.85 10.61
C GLU A 182 -4.84 -13.69 9.57
N GLU A 183 -5.56 -14.41 8.70
CA GLU A 183 -4.98 -15.18 7.60
C GLU A 183 -4.18 -14.28 6.64
N ARG A 184 -4.72 -13.11 6.29
CA ARG A 184 -4.06 -12.11 5.43
C ARG A 184 -2.82 -11.51 6.08
N MET A 185 -2.90 -11.10 7.34
CA MET A 185 -1.75 -10.55 8.07
C MET A 185 -0.64 -11.60 8.24
N ASN A 186 -1.00 -12.87 8.49
CA ASN A 186 -0.04 -13.96 8.55
C ASN A 186 0.62 -14.22 7.19
N GLN A 187 -0.15 -14.18 6.10
CA GLN A 187 0.39 -14.30 4.74
C GLN A 187 1.38 -13.17 4.46
N LEU A 188 0.99 -11.92 4.70
CA LEU A 188 1.83 -10.74 4.50
C LEU A 188 3.10 -10.78 5.34
N LEU A 189 3.01 -11.14 6.63
CA LEU A 189 4.18 -11.25 7.50
C LEU A 189 5.15 -12.33 7.02
N ASN A 190 4.63 -13.48 6.58
CA ASN A 190 5.46 -14.55 6.03
C ASN A 190 6.16 -14.12 4.73
N ASP A 191 5.46 -13.38 3.87
CA ASP A 191 6.02 -12.87 2.61
C ASP A 191 7.04 -11.75 2.85
N LEU A 192 6.78 -10.83 3.79
CA LEU A 192 7.73 -9.82 4.26
C LEU A 192 9.05 -10.45 4.71
N ARG A 193 8.99 -11.57 5.44
CA ARG A 193 10.17 -12.26 5.96
C ARG A 193 11.03 -12.92 4.87
N LYS A 194 10.46 -13.23 3.71
CA LYS A 194 11.18 -13.76 2.54
C LYS A 194 11.95 -12.68 1.76
N ALA A 195 11.55 -11.42 1.90
CA ALA A 195 12.14 -10.27 1.23
C ALA A 195 13.50 -9.86 1.80
#